data_AF-A0A3B0TBN6-F1
#
_entry.id   AF-A0A3B0TBN6-F1
#
_cell.length_a   1.000
_cell.length_b   1.000
_cell.length_c   1.000
_cell.angle_alpha   90.00
_cell.angle_beta   90.00
_cell.angle_gamma   90.00
#
_symmetry.space_group_name_H-M   'P 1'
#
loop_
_entity.id
_entity.type
_entity.pdbx_description
1 polymer ?
#
loop_
_entity_poly.entity_id
_entity_poly.type
_entity_poly.pdbx_seq_one_letter_code
_entity_poly.pdbx_strand_id
1 'polypeptide(L)'
;MAFELVEFCEPAPEPGRPFAGTHETIVDTYDTEAEAITHGRRVWREAREVRSTDVMWWVVRVPGESLARWIADKASDVEQILDLRTNELIPVR
;
A
#
# COMPACT_ATOMS: atom_id res chain seq x y z
N MET A 1 -18.89 3.55 6.69
CA MET A 1 -17.48 4.01 6.87
C MET A 1 -16.78 3.69 5.57
N ALA A 2 -16.05 4.63 4.98
CA ALA A 2 -15.38 4.41 3.70
C ALA A 2 -13.97 3.86 3.92
N PHE A 3 -13.60 2.85 3.15
CA PHE A 3 -12.26 2.25 3.11
C PHE A 3 -11.49 2.84 1.93
N GLU A 4 -10.31 3.38 2.18
CA GLU A 4 -9.41 3.88 1.14
C GLU A 4 -8.40 2.79 0.78
N LEU A 5 -8.29 2.47 -0.51
CA LEU A 5 -7.10 1.81 -1.03
C LEU A 5 -6.10 2.88 -1.43
N VAL A 6 -4.95 2.88 -0.77
CA VAL A 6 -3.90 3.90 -0.97
C VAL A 6 -2.64 3.22 -1.46
N GLU A 7 -2.07 3.76 -2.52
CA GLU A 7 -0.75 3.40 -3.04
C GLU A 7 0.28 4.41 -2.54
N PHE A 8 1.42 3.88 -2.11
CA PHE A 8 2.62 4.64 -1.87
C PHE A 8 3.70 4.21 -2.85
N CYS A 9 4.37 5.18 -3.47
CA CYS A 9 5.44 4.94 -4.42
C CYS A 9 6.63 5.85 -4.12
N GLU A 10 7.79 5.24 -3.94
CA GLU A 10 9.09 5.92 -3.91
C GLU A 10 9.80 5.65 -5.24
N PRO A 11 9.88 6.65 -6.12
CA PRO A 11 10.54 6.50 -7.40
C PRO A 11 12.01 6.13 -7.22
N ALA A 12 12.49 5.25 -8.08
CA ALA A 12 13.90 4.87 -8.09
C ALA A 12 14.81 6.10 -8.25
N PRO A 13 15.94 6.16 -7.52
CA PRO A 13 16.83 7.30 -7.58
C PRO A 13 17.43 7.46 -8.99
N GLU A 14 17.32 8.67 -9.53
CA GLU A 14 17.95 9.05 -10.80
C GLU A 14 19.31 9.73 -10.54
N PRO A 15 20.39 9.34 -11.24
CA PRO A 15 21.71 9.97 -11.05
C PRO A 15 21.68 11.49 -11.23
N GLY A 16 22.21 12.21 -10.24
CA GLY A 16 22.27 13.68 -10.27
C GLY A 16 20.95 14.37 -9.94
N ARG A 17 19.89 13.64 -9.60
CA ARG A 17 18.64 14.21 -9.09
C ARG A 17 18.48 13.97 -7.59
N PRO A 18 17.89 14.92 -6.85
CA PRO A 18 17.52 14.69 -5.46
C PRO A 18 16.46 13.59 -5.37
N PHE A 19 16.37 12.96 -4.19
CA PHE A 19 15.30 12.01 -3.89
C PHE A 19 13.93 12.70 -4.04
N ALA A 20 13.03 12.08 -4.79
CA ALA A 20 11.73 12.66 -5.13
C ALA A 20 10.72 12.58 -3.96
N GLY A 21 11.03 11.81 -2.91
CA GLY A 21 10.11 11.56 -1.81
C GLY A 21 9.11 10.43 -2.12
N THR A 22 8.34 10.08 -1.10
CA THR A 22 7.22 9.15 -1.20
C THR A 22 6.00 9.87 -1.75
N HIS A 23 5.41 9.34 -2.82
CA HIS A 23 4.14 9.81 -3.38
C HIS A 23 3.01 8.96 -2.81
N GLU A 24 1.97 9.60 -2.30
CA GLU A 24 0.74 8.95 -1.81
C GLU A 24 -0.39 9.22 -2.80
N THR A 25 -1.07 8.16 -3.25
CA THR A 25 -2.22 8.25 -4.16
C THR A 25 -3.36 7.39 -3.64
N ILE A 26 -4.54 8.00 -3.44
CA ILE A 26 -5.77 7.24 -3.21
C ILE A 26 -6.15 6.61 -4.54
N VAL A 27 -6.03 5.28 -4.63
CA VAL A 27 -6.41 4.52 -5.81
C VAL A 27 -7.92 4.58 -5.99
N ASP A 28 -8.67 4.36 -4.90
CA ASP A 28 -10.13 4.39 -4.87
C ASP A 28 -10.68 4.32 -3.43
N THR A 29 -12.00 4.47 -3.29
CA THR A 29 -12.73 4.36 -2.02
C THR A 29 -13.86 3.33 -2.10
N TYR A 30 -14.07 2.57 -1.02
CA TYR A 30 -15.00 1.44 -0.96
C TYR A 30 -15.93 1.54 0.23
N ASP A 31 -17.14 1.01 0.07
CA ASP A 31 -18.09 0.85 1.17
C ASP A 31 -17.75 -0.33 2.07
N THR A 32 -17.01 -1.33 1.55
CA THR A 32 -16.62 -2.53 2.28
C THR A 32 -15.12 -2.78 2.26
N GLU A 33 -14.61 -3.33 3.36
CA GLU A 33 -13.20 -3.74 3.48
C GLU A 33 -12.82 -4.81 2.44
N ALA A 34 -13.72 -5.77 2.21
CA ALA A 34 -13.49 -6.89 1.31
C ALA A 34 -13.28 -6.44 -0.15
N GLU A 35 -14.03 -5.44 -0.62
CA GLU A 35 -13.85 -4.88 -1.95
C GLU A 35 -12.51 -4.15 -2.07
N ALA A 36 -12.16 -3.32 -1.08
CA ALA A 36 -10.90 -2.61 -1.04
C ALA A 36 -9.69 -3.56 -1.07
N ILE A 37 -9.71 -4.62 -0.25
CA ILE A 37 -8.64 -5.63 -0.21
C ILE A 37 -8.59 -6.42 -1.52
N THR A 38 -9.75 -6.78 -2.09
CA THR A 38 -9.81 -7.52 -3.36
C THR A 38 -9.17 -6.71 -4.49
N HIS A 39 -9.45 -5.41 -4.56
CA HIS A 39 -8.81 -4.53 -5.52
C HIS A 39 -7.33 -4.33 -5.21
N GLY A 40 -6.97 -4.11 -3.94
CA GLY A 40 -5.58 -3.96 -3.50
C GLY A 40 -4.71 -5.14 -3.93
N ARG A 41 -5.19 -6.37 -3.72
CA ARG A 41 -4.50 -7.59 -4.18
C ARG A 41 -4.30 -7.63 -5.69
N ARG A 42 -5.29 -7.17 -6.47
CA ARG A 42 -5.20 -7.13 -7.93
C ARG A 42 -4.09 -6.17 -8.37
N VAL A 43 -4.12 -4.92 -7.90
CA VAL A 43 -3.12 -3.89 -8.25
C VAL A 43 -1.72 -4.31 -7.78
N TRP A 44 -1.60 -4.83 -6.56
CA TRP A 44 -0.34 -5.35 -6.03
C TRP A 44 0.26 -6.44 -6.92
N ARG A 45 -0.55 -7.42 -7.35
CA ARG A 45 -0.10 -8.49 -8.24
C ARG A 45 0.31 -7.97 -9.61
N GLU A 46 -0.49 -7.09 -10.21
CA GLU A 46 -0.19 -6.45 -11.50
C GLU A 46 1.14 -5.67 -11.43
N ALA A 47 1.35 -4.89 -10.36
CA ALA A 47 2.57 -4.13 -10.18
C ALA A 47 3.82 -5.02 -10.06
N ARG A 48 3.69 -6.22 -9.48
CA ARG A 48 4.79 -7.19 -9.37
C ARG A 48 5.20 -7.80 -10.71
N GLU A 49 4.29 -7.84 -11.69
CA GLU A 49 4.61 -8.30 -13.05
C GLU A 49 5.43 -7.25 -13.82
N VAL A 50 5.31 -5.97 -13.45
CA VAL A 50 6.06 -4.87 -14.06
C VAL A 50 7.49 -4.82 -13.50
N ARG A 51 8.48 -4.85 -14.40
CA ARG A 51 9.88 -4.57 -14.05
C ARG A 51 10.06 -3.09 -13.77
N SER A 52 9.93 -2.72 -12.49
CA SER A 52 10.34 -1.42 -11.95
C SER A 52 11.20 -1.62 -10.70
N THR A 53 12.17 -0.72 -10.52
CA THR A 53 12.98 -0.56 -9.31
C THR A 53 12.37 0.39 -8.28
N ASP A 54 11.19 0.94 -8.57
CA ASP A 54 10.43 1.74 -7.61
C ASP A 54 10.03 0.87 -6.41
N VAL A 55 10.10 1.47 -5.22
CA VAL A 55 9.60 0.86 -3.99
C VAL A 55 8.13 1.23 -3.87
N MET A 56 7.26 0.23 -3.76
CA MET A 56 5.81 0.44 -3.75
C MET A 56 5.14 -0.43 -2.70
N TRP A 57 4.18 0.14 -1.99
CA TRP A 57 3.31 -0.60 -1.07
C TRP A 57 1.89 -0.03 -1.11
N TRP A 58 0.94 -0.87 -0.74
CA TRP A 58 -0.48 -0.52 -0.71
C TRP A 58 -1.03 -0.76 0.67
N VAL A 59 -1.97 0.10 1.10
CA VAL A 59 -2.72 -0.09 2.34
C VAL A 59 -4.22 0.04 2.09
N VAL A 60 -5.00 -0.73 2.84
CA VAL A 60 -6.43 -0.44 3.03
C VAL A 60 -6.60 0.16 4.42
N ARG A 61 -7.10 1.39 4.48
CA ARG A 61 -7.32 2.11 5.74
C ARG A 61 -8.71 2.75 5.79
N VAL A 62 -9.16 3.08 6.99
CA VAL A 62 -10.31 3.95 7.21
C VAL A 62 -9.78 5.27 7.77
N PRO A 63 -10.11 6.43 7.19
CA PRO A 63 -9.64 7.72 7.70
C PRO A 63 -9.97 7.92 9.18
N GLY A 64 -8.96 8.28 9.98
CA GLY A 64 -9.08 8.46 11.43
C GLY A 64 -8.96 7.18 12.26
N GLU A 65 -8.87 6.00 11.65
CA GLU A 65 -8.54 4.76 12.36
C GLU A 65 -7.03 4.62 12.57
N SER A 66 -6.67 3.82 13.59
CA SER A 66 -5.29 3.53 13.95
C SER A 66 -4.70 2.31 13.25
N LEU A 67 -5.50 1.56 12.48
CA LEU A 67 -5.06 0.36 11.78
C LEU A 67 -5.27 0.52 10.28
N ALA A 68 -4.25 0.22 9.50
CA ALA A 68 -4.41 -0.18 8.12
C ALA A 68 -4.76 -1.68 8.12
N ARG A 69 -6.01 -1.98 7.76
CA ARG A 69 -6.65 -3.31 7.81
C ARG A 69 -6.00 -4.31 6.86
N TRP A 70 -5.20 -3.81 5.93
CA TRP A 70 -4.38 -4.59 5.03
C TRP A 70 -3.19 -3.75 4.57
N ILE A 71 -2.03 -4.37 4.43
CA ILE A 71 -0.84 -3.81 3.78
C ILE A 71 -0.15 -4.90 2.95
N ALA A 72 0.34 -4.52 1.78
CA ALA A 72 1.18 -5.36 0.95
C ALA A 72 2.32 -4.55 0.32
N ASP A 73 3.52 -5.11 0.32
CA ASP A 73 4.72 -4.55 -0.30
C ASP A 73 5.00 -5.26 -1.63
N LYS A 74 5.35 -4.51 -2.68
CA LYS A 74 5.68 -5.06 -4.02
C LYS A 74 6.80 -6.10 -3.96
N ALA A 75 7.78 -5.93 -3.08
CA ALA A 75 8.94 -6.81 -2.92
C ALA A 75 8.64 -8.05 -2.06
N SER A 76 7.51 -8.08 -1.35
CA SER A 76 7.07 -9.19 -0.50
C SER A 76 5.97 -10.01 -1.17
N ASP A 77 5.78 -11.25 -0.72
CA ASP A 77 4.60 -12.07 -1.01
C ASP A 77 3.66 -12.19 0.21
N VAL A 78 3.95 -11.47 1.29
CA VAL A 78 3.22 -11.51 2.56
C VAL A 78 2.24 -10.34 2.66
N GLU A 79 1.01 -10.65 3.04
CA GLU A 79 -0.02 -9.68 3.43
C GLU A 79 -0.02 -9.50 4.96
N GLN A 80 -0.13 -8.26 5.43
CA GLN A 80 -0.07 -7.94 6.87
C GLN A 80 -1.14 -6.90 7.24
N ILE A 81 -1.25 -6.60 8.53
CA ILE A 81 -1.97 -5.44 9.08
C ILE A 81 -0.91 -4.46 9.59
N LEU A 82 -1.11 -3.15 9.39
CA LEU A 82 -0.20 -2.11 9.90
C LEU A 82 -0.88 -1.34 11.03
N ASP A 83 -0.25 -1.29 12.19
CA ASP A 83 -0.62 -0.34 13.25
C ASP A 83 -0.01 1.03 12.94
N LEU A 84 -0.85 2.02 12.62
CA LEU A 84 -0.46 3.37 12.23
C LEU A 84 0.05 4.21 13.41
N ARG A 85 -0.12 3.75 14.65
CA ARG A 85 0.38 4.45 15.86
C ARG A 85 1.80 4.06 16.16
N THR A 86 2.14 2.79 15.96
CA THR A 86 3.45 2.21 16.30
C THR A 86 4.32 1.94 15.08
N ASN A 87 3.73 1.95 13.87
CA ASN A 87 4.34 1.49 12.62
C ASN A 87 4.75 0.00 12.66
N GLU A 88 4.07 -0.80 13.47
CA GLU A 88 4.34 -2.24 13.56
C GLU A 88 3.50 -3.03 12.56
N LEU A 89 4.13 -4.03 11.95
CA LEU A 89 3.48 -4.95 11.03
C LEU A 89 3.04 -6.22 11.77
N ILE A 90 1.74 -6.52 11.70
CA ILE A 90 1.12 -7.67 12.32
C ILE A 90 0.83 -8.70 11.22
N PRO A 91 1.52 -9.86 11.19
CA PRO A 91 1.25 -10.91 10.21
C PRO A 91 -0.16 -11.47 10.38
N VAL A 92 -0.89 -11.63 9.27
CA VAL A 92 -2.19 -12.32 9.26
C VAL A 92 -1.90 -13.82 9.09
N ARG A 93 -2.41 -14.64 10.02
CA ARG A 93 -2.25 -16.11 10.01
C ARG A 93 -3.50 -16.81 9.52
#